data_AF-A0A7K4M4M7-F1
#
_entry.id   AF-A0A7K4M4M7-F1
#
_cell.length_a   1.000
_cell.length_b   1.000
_cell.length_c   1.000
_cell.angle_alpha   90.00
_cell.angle_beta   90.00
_cell.angle_gamma   90.00
#
_symmetry.space_group_name_H-M   'P 1'
#
loop_
_entity.id
_entity.type
_entity.pdbx_description
1 polymer ?
#
loop_
_entity_poly.entity_id
_entity_poly.type
_entity_poly.pdbx_seq_one_letter_code
_entity_poly.pdbx_strand_id
1 'polypeptide(L)' 'LQEALEITGTFKQRKGNLIKEGFDPNVIKEPLFFLDDARKTYVPLSPAVYTDILEMKLKL' A
#
# COMPACT_ATOMS: atom_id res chain seq x y z
N LEU A 1 3.44 7.99 26.31
CA LEU A 1 2.48 7.54 25.29
C LEU A 1 3.20 6.57 24.37
N GLN A 2 3.12 5.30 24.73
CA GLN A 2 3.66 4.15 24.02
C GLN A 2 2.69 3.78 22.91
N GLU A 3 3.13 3.77 21.65
CA GLU A 3 2.43 3.08 20.56
C GLU A 3 3.34 2.85 19.32
N ALA A 4 4.67 2.96 19.48
CA ALA A 4 5.62 2.77 18.37
C ALA A 4 6.38 1.43 18.45
N LEU A 5 5.88 0.47 19.25
CA LEU A 5 6.64 -0.71 19.69
C LEU A 5 6.21 -2.05 19.09
N GLU A 6 5.29 -2.09 18.13
CA GLU A 6 4.95 -3.34 17.44
C GLU A 6 5.08 -3.06 15.94
N ILE A 7 6.12 -3.49 15.24
CA ILE A 7 6.23 -4.86 14.71
C ILE A 7 7.70 -5.05 14.26
N THR A 8 8.49 -5.81 15.03
CA THR A 8 9.70 -6.48 14.52
C THR A 8 9.34 -7.83 13.89
N GLY A 9 8.09 -7.98 13.42
CA GLY A 9 7.71 -9.06 12.53
C GLY A 9 8.44 -8.89 11.21
N THR A 10 9.26 -9.86 10.84
CA THR A 10 9.90 -9.91 9.52
C THR A 10 8.87 -9.55 8.44
N PHE A 11 9.28 -8.76 7.44
CA PHE A 11 8.46 -8.21 6.35
C PHE A 11 7.44 -9.20 5.72
N LYS A 12 7.70 -10.52 5.83
CA LYS A 12 6.81 -11.62 5.44
C LYS A 12 5.45 -11.60 6.16
N GLN A 13 5.41 -11.38 7.48
CA GLN A 13 4.15 -11.37 8.23
C GLN A 13 3.29 -10.16 7.85
N ARG A 14 3.93 -8.99 7.71
CA ARG A 14 3.27 -7.76 7.24
C ARG A 14 2.70 -7.91 5.83
N LYS A 15 3.45 -8.49 4.88
CA LYS A 15 2.97 -8.71 3.51
C LYS A 15 1.69 -9.58 3.47
N GLY A 16 1.60 -10.62 4.31
CA GLY A 16 0.41 -11.47 4.39
C GLY A 16 -0.85 -10.71 4.80
N ASN A 17 -0.74 -9.78 5.75
CA ASN A 17 -1.87 -8.94 6.17
C ASN A 17 -2.25 -7.92 5.09
N LEU A 18 -1.27 -7.24 4.48
CA LEU A 18 -1.52 -6.27 3.41
C LEU A 18 -2.26 -6.89 2.21
N ILE A 19 -1.93 -8.15 1.87
CA ILE A 19 -2.65 -8.89 0.81
C ILE A 19 -4.11 -9.15 1.22
N LYS A 20 -4.36 -9.54 2.48
CA LYS A 20 -5.73 -9.77 2.99
C LYS A 20 -6.55 -8.49 3.02
N GLU A 21 -5.91 -7.37 3.33
CA GLU A 21 -6.52 -6.03 3.35
C GLU A 21 -6.61 -5.40 1.94
N GLY A 22 -6.18 -6.12 0.89
CA GLY A 22 -6.33 -5.70 -0.50
C GLY A 22 -5.50 -4.47 -0.89
N PHE A 23 -4.49 -4.12 -0.08
CA PHE A 23 -3.73 -2.86 -0.22
C PHE A 23 -4.62 -1.62 -0.28
N ASP A 24 -5.82 -1.66 0.34
CA ASP A 24 -6.75 -0.54 0.33
C ASP A 24 -6.24 0.60 1.23
N PRO A 25 -5.95 1.80 0.69
CA PRO A 25 -5.49 2.94 1.48
C PRO A 25 -6.55 3.52 2.44
N ASN A 26 -7.81 3.09 2.33
CA ASN A 26 -8.85 3.44 3.32
C ASN A 26 -8.83 2.52 4.54
N VAL A 27 -8.28 1.31 4.40
CA VAL A 27 -8.18 0.30 5.48
C VAL A 27 -6.82 0.38 6.16
N ILE A 28 -5.75 0.49 5.37
CA ILE A 28 -4.37 0.49 5.84
C ILE A 28 -3.97 1.91 6.23
N LYS A 29 -3.59 2.11 7.49
CA LYS A 29 -3.19 3.43 8.02
C LYS A 29 -1.78 3.82 7.63
N GLU A 30 -0.91 2.86 7.38
CA GLU A 30 0.45 3.13 6.91
C GLU A 30 0.45 3.63 5.46
N PRO A 31 1.35 4.56 5.10
CA PRO A 31 1.42 5.06 3.73
C PRO A 31 1.82 3.95 2.77
N LEU A 32 0.99 3.74 1.75
CA LEU A 32 1.23 2.80 0.67
C LEU A 32 1.79 3.51 -0.56
N PHE A 33 2.64 2.82 -1.29
CA PHE A 33 3.25 3.30 -2.53
C PHE A 33 3.25 2.18 -3.56
N PHE A 34 3.12 2.55 -4.83
CA PHE A 34 3.32 1.63 -5.95
C PHE A 34 4.40 2.14 -6.88
N LEU A 35 5.00 1.23 -7.64
CA LEU A 35 6.00 1.57 -8.65
C LEU A 35 5.28 2.03 -9.92
N ASP A 36 5.46 3.30 -10.29
CA ASP A 36 5.11 3.77 -11.62
C ASP A 36 6.26 3.40 -12.57
N ASP A 37 6.06 2.35 -13.38
CA ASP A 37 7.09 1.85 -14.29
C ASP A 37 7.45 2.86 -15.39
N ALA A 38 6.52 3.74 -15.78
CA ALA A 38 6.76 4.77 -16.79
C ALA A 38 7.69 5.87 -16.24
N ARG A 39 7.49 6.24 -14.97
CA ARG A 39 8.31 7.26 -14.29
C ARG A 39 9.52 6.67 -13.55
N LYS A 40 9.63 5.35 -13.46
CA LYS A 40 10.62 4.60 -12.66
C LYS A 40 10.73 5.15 -11.23
N THR A 41 9.59 5.48 -10.63
CA THR A 41 9.52 6.10 -9.30
C THR A 41 8.39 5.51 -8.47
N TYR A 42 8.53 5.58 -7.15
CA TYR A 42 7.47 5.20 -6.23
C TYR A 42 6.53 6.38 -6.02
N VAL A 43 5.24 6.15 -6.26
CA VAL A 43 4.20 7.16 -6.12
C VAL A 43 3.21 6.73 -5.02
N PRO A 44 2.67 7.67 -4.24
CA PRO A 44 1.70 7.35 -3.19
C PRO A 44 0.45 6.69 -3.76
N LEU A 45 0.00 5.61 -3.11
CA LEU A 45 -1.28 4.97 -3.40
C LEU A 45 -2.39 5.71 -2.64
N SER A 46 -2.87 6.81 -3.21
CA SER A 46 -4.02 7.53 -2.66
C SER A 46 -5.34 6.80 -2.98
N PRO A 47 -6.44 7.04 -2.26
CA PRO A 47 -7.74 6.43 -2.55
C PRO A 47 -8.23 6.66 -3.99
N ALA A 48 -7.94 7.84 -4.56
CA ALA A 48 -8.27 8.15 -5.95
C ALA A 48 -7.47 7.27 -6.93
N VAL A 49 -6.15 7.18 -6.73
CA VAL A 49 -5.26 6.32 -7.53
C VAL A 49 -5.62 4.85 -7.39
N TYR A 50 -5.95 4.41 -6.17
CA TYR A 50 -6.42 3.05 -5.92
C TYR A 50 -7.69 2.74 -6.72
N THR A 51 -8.64 3.68 -6.77
CA THR A 51 -9.85 3.56 -7.60
C THR A 51 -9.50 3.48 -9.09
N ASP A 52 -8.60 4.33 -9.58
CA ASP A 52 -8.16 4.30 -10.97
C ASP A 52 -7.46 2.98 -11.36
N ILE A 53 -6.72 2.37 -10.42
CA ILE A 53 -6.12 1.03 -10.59
C ILE A 53 -7.21 -0.04 -10.67
N LEU A 54 -8.22 0.00 -9.78
CA LEU A 54 -9.34 -0.95 -9.79
C LEU A 54 -10.17 -0.84 -11.08
N GLU A 55 -10.31 0.37 -11.62
CA GLU A 55 -10.97 0.63 -12.91
C GLU A 55 -10.07 0.36 -14.13
N MET A 56 -8.87 -0.21 -13.95
CA MET A 56 -7.87 -0.48 -14.98
C MET A 56 -7.42 0.75 -15.79
N LYS A 57 -7.62 1.96 -15.25
CA LYS A 57 -7.14 3.21 -15.86
C LYS A 57 -5.64 3.41 -15.66
N LEU A 58 -5.11 2.83 -14.58
CA LEU A 58 -3.68 2.78 -14.27
C LEU A 58 -3.17 1.33 -14.32
N LYS A 59 -2.03 1.13 -14.97
CA LYS A 59 -1.31 -0.15 -14.95
C LYS A 59 -0.28 -0.13 -13.82
N LEU A 60 -0.32 -1.19 -13.01
CA LEU A 60 0.72 -1.57 -12.06
C LEU A 60 1.79 -2.43 -12.76
#